data_AF-A0A5S9MJX5-F1
#
_entry.id   AF-A0A5S9MJX5-F1
#
_cell.length_a   1.000
_cell.length_b   1.000
_cell.length_c   1.000
_cell.angle_alpha   90.00
_cell.angle_beta   90.00
_cell.angle_gamma   90.00
#
_symmetry.space_group_name_H-M   'P 1'
#
loop_
_entity.id
_entity.type
_entity.pdbx_description
1 polymer ?
#
loop_
_entity_poly.entity_id
_entity_poly.type
_entity_poly.pdbx_seq_one_letter_code
_entity_poly.pdbx_strand_id
1 'polypeptide(L)' 'MEGQYFYPKVQAGDRVQAGDLLIEFDLEKIMEAGYDPVTLAVITNTDQYDIKVQPLQEVNRQDTLMVVTQLGG' A
#
# COMPACT_ATOMS: atom_id res chain seq x y z
N MET A 1 17.05 1.71 -13.05
CA MET A 1 16.58 2.02 -11.68
C MET A 1 15.92 0.78 -11.14
N GLU A 2 16.67 -0.09 -10.48
CA GLU A 2 16.31 -1.49 -10.17
C GLU A 2 15.64 -1.62 -8.79
N GLY A 3 14.78 -0.67 -8.40
CA GLY A 3 14.19 -0.67 -7.06
C GLY A 3 15.24 -0.50 -5.94
N GLN A 4 16.29 0.30 -6.21
CA GLN A 4 17.34 0.54 -5.23
C GLN A 4 16.74 1.06 -3.92
N TYR A 5 17.22 0.51 -2.79
CA TYR A 5 16.72 0.80 -1.44
C TYR A 5 15.37 0.18 -1.06
N PHE A 6 14.79 -0.64 -1.93
CA PHE A 6 13.62 -1.46 -1.62
C PHE A 6 14.02 -2.93 -1.45
N TYR A 7 13.47 -3.57 -0.42
CA TYR A 7 13.80 -4.92 0.00
C TYR A 7 12.50 -5.74 0.16
N PRO A 8 11.99 -6.38 -0.91
CA PRO A 8 10.76 -7.16 -0.85
C PRO A 8 10.91 -8.36 0.09
N LYS A 9 9.84 -8.68 0.82
CA LYS A 9 9.76 -9.82 1.76
C LYS A 9 8.78 -10.90 1.29
N VAL A 10 8.02 -10.61 0.24
CA VAL A 10 7.09 -11.52 -0.43
C VAL A 10 7.41 -11.57 -1.92
N GLN A 11 6.89 -12.58 -2.60
CA GLN A 11 7.05 -12.79 -4.03
C GLN A 11 5.70 -12.76 -4.75
N ALA A 12 5.73 -12.56 -6.06
CA ALA A 12 4.53 -12.57 -6.87
C ALA A 12 3.84 -13.94 -6.78
N GLY A 13 2.55 -13.94 -6.45
CA GLY A 13 1.75 -15.16 -6.26
C GLY A 13 1.60 -15.59 -4.79
N ASP A 14 2.35 -15.00 -3.86
CA ASP A 14 2.18 -15.26 -2.44
C ASP A 14 0.80 -14.79 -1.96
N ARG A 15 0.17 -15.62 -1.11
CA ARG A 15 -1.03 -15.23 -0.36
C ARG A 15 -0.59 -14.53 0.92
N VAL A 16 -1.08 -13.33 1.14
CA VAL A 16 -0.76 -12.50 2.32
C VAL A 16 -2.04 -12.15 3.07
N GLN A 17 -1.88 -11.76 4.33
CA GLN A 17 -2.94 -11.30 5.22
C GLN A 17 -2.66 -9.88 5.71
N ALA A 18 -3.69 -9.20 6.22
CA ALA A 18 -3.54 -7.86 6.76
C ALA A 18 -2.55 -7.85 7.94
N GLY A 19 -1.54 -6.99 7.85
CA GLY A 19 -0.47 -6.88 8.84
C GLY A 19 0.84 -7.59 8.44
N ASP A 20 0.83 -8.41 7.40
CA ASP A 20 2.05 -9.04 6.88
C ASP A 20 3.04 -7.97 6.35
N LEU A 21 4.31 -8.18 6.64
CA LEU A 21 5.38 -7.32 6.12
C LEU A 21 5.64 -7.69 4.65
N LEU A 22 5.30 -6.77 3.74
CA LEU A 22 5.44 -7.00 2.31
C LEU A 22 6.81 -6.54 1.78
N ILE A 23 7.28 -5.39 2.26
CA ILE A 23 8.48 -4.72 1.76
C ILE A 23 9.07 -3.82 2.85
N GLU A 24 10.39 -3.73 2.89
CA GLU A 24 11.12 -2.71 3.64
C GLU A 24 11.78 -1.74 2.67
N PHE A 25 11.94 -0.47 3.07
CA PHE A 25 12.65 0.51 2.26
C PHE A 25 13.39 1.54 3.12
N ASP A 26 14.40 2.17 2.54
CA ASP A 26 15.19 3.24 3.17
C ASP A 26 14.70 4.61 2.66
N LEU A 27 13.82 5.24 3.44
CA LEU A 27 13.15 6.50 3.06
C LEU A 27 14.15 7.63 2.80
N GLU A 28 15.16 7.78 3.66
CA GLU A 28 16.16 8.84 3.54
C GLU A 28 16.90 8.72 2.21
N LYS A 29 17.38 7.51 1.87
CA LYS A 29 18.08 7.29 0.60
C LYS A 29 17.19 7.46 -0.62
N ILE A 30 15.91 7.11 -0.53
CA ILE A 30 14.94 7.35 -1.62
C ILE A 30 14.79 8.86 -1.86
N MET A 31 14.66 9.65 -0.79
CA MET A 31 14.56 11.11 -0.88
C MET A 31 15.87 11.73 -1.39
N GLU A 32 17.03 11.28 -0.89
CA GLU A 32 18.36 11.75 -1.34
C GLU A 32 18.63 11.43 -2.82
N ALA A 33 18.12 10.31 -3.31
CA ALA A 33 18.17 9.96 -4.73
C ALA A 33 17.25 10.81 -5.61
N GLY A 34 16.47 11.73 -5.02
CA GLY A 34 15.63 12.71 -5.71
C GLY A 34 14.23 12.20 -6.04
N TYR A 35 13.76 11.14 -5.38
CA TYR A 35 12.40 10.63 -5.57
C TYR A 35 11.41 11.21 -4.56
N ASP A 36 10.17 11.40 -5.02
CA ASP A 36 9.03 11.76 -4.17
C ASP A 36 8.56 10.52 -3.38
N PRO A 37 8.53 10.56 -2.03
CA PRO A 37 8.09 9.44 -1.20
C PRO A 37 6.57 9.24 -1.18
N VAL A 38 5.78 10.04 -1.91
CA VAL A 38 4.33 9.84 -2.04
C VAL A 38 4.03 8.41 -2.51
N THR A 39 3.32 7.67 -1.66
CA THR A 39 2.92 6.29 -1.92
C THR A 39 1.44 6.25 -2.30
N LEU A 40 1.13 5.63 -3.44
CA LEU A 40 -0.25 5.48 -3.93
C LEU A 40 -0.78 4.09 -3.60
N ALA A 41 -1.96 4.04 -2.97
CA ALA A 41 -2.74 2.83 -2.81
C ALA A 41 -3.93 2.87 -3.79
N VAL A 42 -4.04 1.87 -4.66
CA VAL A 42 -5.05 1.82 -5.73
C VAL A 42 -5.80 0.50 -5.65
N ILE A 43 -7.13 0.57 -5.70
CA ILE A 43 -8.00 -0.59 -5.91
C ILE A 43 -8.30 -0.66 -7.40
N THR A 44 -7.95 -1.77 -8.05
CA THR A 44 -8.00 -1.90 -9.52
C THR A 44 -9.31 -2.50 -10.04
N ASN A 45 -10.09 -3.16 -9.18
CA ASN A 45 -11.34 -3.86 -9.48
C ASN A 45 -12.56 -3.14 -8.86
N THR A 46 -12.65 -1.83 -9.07
CA THR A 46 -13.67 -0.97 -8.43
C THR A 46 -15.10 -1.21 -8.92
N ASP A 47 -15.28 -1.93 -10.03
CA ASP A 47 -16.58 -2.36 -10.54
C ASP A 47 -17.26 -3.41 -9.65
N GLN A 48 -16.47 -4.16 -8.86
CA GLN A 48 -16.94 -5.23 -8.00
C GLN A 48 -17.15 -4.80 -6.54
N TYR A 49 -16.70 -3.59 -6.16
CA TYR A 49 -16.66 -3.17 -4.77
C TYR A 49 -17.05 -1.70 -4.60
N ASP A 50 -17.86 -1.42 -3.57
CA ASP A 50 -18.05 -0.08 -3.02
C ASP A 50 -16.88 0.25 -2.09
N ILE A 51 -16.31 1.44 -2.25
CA ILE A 51 -15.09 1.85 -1.55
C ILE A 51 -15.37 3.15 -0.81
N LYS A 52 -15.21 3.12 0.51
CA LYS A 52 -15.27 4.29 1.36
C LYS A 52 -13.89 4.61 1.92
N VAL A 53 -13.33 5.75 1.50
CA VAL A 53 -12.06 6.27 2.02
C VAL A 53 -12.32 7.05 3.31
N GLN A 54 -11.52 6.81 4.34
CA GLN A 54 -11.59 7.56 5.59
C GLN A 54 -10.87 8.91 5.43
N PRO A 55 -11.46 10.04 5.87
CA PRO A 55 -10.84 11.37 5.74
C PRO A 55 -9.83 11.61 6.87
N LEU A 56 -8.77 10.80 6.91
CA LEU A 56 -7.70 10.90 7.90
C LEU A 56 -6.62 11.88 7.40
N GLN A 57 -6.15 12.78 8.27
CA GLN A 57 -5.03 13.69 7.95
C GLN A 57 -3.68 13.06 8.27
N GLU A 58 -3.61 12.36 9.41
CA GLU A 58 -2.46 11.58 9.84
C GLU A 58 -2.92 10.13 10.04
N VAL A 59 -2.05 9.20 9.69
CA VAL A 59 -2.34 7.76 9.74
C VAL A 59 -1.17 7.02 10.37
N ASN A 60 -1.49 5.99 11.12
CA ASN A 60 -0.57 5.09 11.78
C ASN A 60 -0.74 3.65 11.27
N ARG A 61 0.19 2.78 11.67
CA ARG A 61 0.07 1.35 11.38
C ARG A 61 -1.23 0.83 11.98
N GLN A 62 -1.94 -0.02 11.23
CA GLN A 62 -3.23 -0.63 11.58
C GLN A 62 -4.46 0.29 11.47
N ASP A 63 -4.29 1.56 11.10
CA ASP A 63 -5.44 2.41 10.77
C ASP A 63 -6.17 1.87 9.53
N THR A 64 -7.50 1.92 9.57
CA THR A 64 -8.32 1.55 8.42
C THR A 64 -8.40 2.74 7.47
N LEU A 65 -7.67 2.68 6.35
CA LEU A 65 -7.67 3.73 5.33
C LEU A 65 -8.92 3.69 4.43
N MET A 66 -9.31 2.48 4.05
CA MET A 66 -10.40 2.21 3.12
C MET A 66 -11.26 1.08 3.67
N VAL A 67 -12.57 1.26 3.63
CA VAL A 67 -13.54 0.19 3.84
C VAL A 67 -14.04 -0.24 2.46
N VAL A 68 -13.91 -1.53 2.18
CA VAL A 68 -14.28 -2.12 0.88
C VAL A 68 -15.44 -3.08 1.10
N THR A 69 -16.55 -2.86 0.39
CA THR A 69 -17.76 -3.69 0.48
C THR A 69 -18.05 -4.30 -0.88
N GLN A 70 -18.20 -5.62 -0.95
CA GLN A 70 -18.51 -6.27 -2.22
C GLN A 70 -19.91 -5.87 -2.71
N LEU A 71 -20.01 -5.48 -3.98
CA LEU A 71 -21.28 -5.17 -4.62
C LEU A 71 -21.95 -6.46 -5.10
N GLY A 72 -23.08 -6.81 -4.49
CA GLY A 72 -23.91 -7.95 -4.89
C GLY A 72 -23.51 -9.27 -4.24
N GLY A 73 -24.44 -9.78 -3.44
CA GLY A 73 -24.55 -11.13 -2.88
C GLY A 73 -26.01 -11.47 -2.69
#